data_AF-A0A9N8E8H2-F1
#
_entry.id   AF-A0A9N8E8H2-F1
#
_cell.length_a   1.000
_cell.length_b   1.000
_cell.length_c   1.000
_cell.angle_alpha   90.00
_cell.angle_beta   90.00
_cell.angle_gamma   90.00
#
_symmetry.space_group_name_H-M   'P 1'
#
loop_
_entity.id
_entity.type
_entity.pdbx_description
1 polymer ?
#
loop_
_entity_poly.entity_id
_entity_poly.type
_entity_poly.pdbx_seq_one_letter_code
_entity_poly.pdbx_strand_id
1 'polypeptide(L)'
;MSLSGIPKTSLQLYRDCLRLVRYVAPGESKKAVALRSIVRNEFAKNREVQEEQQLQALRANAIRALSNYLLFQNASSDPKVKQAVQSFHDRHVSSARETQKNKEDNNPQR
;
A
#
# COMPACT_ATOMS: atom_id res chain seq x y z
N MET A 1 24.18 -0.69 4.78
CA MET A 1 23.28 0.11 3.92
C MET A 1 23.74 -0.06 2.48
N SER A 2 22.91 -0.62 1.59
CA SER A 2 23.26 -0.74 0.17
C SER A 2 22.61 0.41 -0.60
N LEU A 3 23.35 1.51 -0.73
CA LEU A 3 23.18 2.47 -1.81
C LEU A 3 23.98 1.92 -3.01
N SER A 4 23.31 1.30 -3.96
CA SER A 4 23.92 0.97 -5.26
C SER A 4 22.81 0.89 -6.31
N GLY A 5 23.01 1.58 -7.44
CA GLY A 5 22.07 1.70 -8.57
C GLY A 5 21.85 0.39 -9.34
N ILE A 6 21.94 -0.76 -8.67
CA ILE A 6 21.60 -2.06 -9.26
C ILE A 6 20.10 -2.28 -9.01
N PRO A 7 19.27 -2.36 -10.05
CA PRO A 7 17.84 -2.60 -9.90
C PRO A 7 17.63 -3.92 -9.16
N LYS A 8 16.81 -3.90 -8.09
CA LYS A 8 16.48 -5.11 -7.34
C LYS A 8 15.90 -6.16 -8.29
N THR A 9 16.40 -7.38 -8.16
CA THR A 9 15.86 -8.51 -8.93
C THR A 9 14.44 -8.83 -8.49
N SER A 10 13.64 -9.44 -9.38
CA SER A 10 12.26 -9.85 -9.07
C SER A 10 12.21 -10.77 -7.84
N LEU A 11 13.22 -11.62 -7.64
CA LEU A 11 13.32 -12.50 -6.48
C LEU A 11 13.62 -11.76 -5.17
N GLN A 12 14.44 -10.70 -5.23
CA GLN A 12 14.67 -9.82 -4.07
C GLN A 12 13.39 -9.07 -3.70
N LEU A 13 12.66 -8.52 -4.68
CA LEU A 13 11.39 -7.84 -4.44
C LEU A 13 10.35 -8.78 -3.83
N TYR A 14 10.24 -10.01 -4.34
CA TYR A 14 9.34 -11.02 -3.77
C TYR A 14 9.64 -11.29 -2.28
N ARG A 15 10.92 -11.51 -1.95
CA ARG A 15 11.36 -11.71 -0.56
C ARG A 15 11.10 -10.50 0.31
N ASP A 16 11.34 -9.29 -0.21
CA ASP A 16 11.08 -8.04 0.51
C ASP A 16 9.59 -7.87 0.80
N CYS A 17 8.71 -8.13 -0.17
CA CYS A 17 7.26 -8.12 0.00
C CYS A 17 6.80 -9.14 1.06
N LEU A 18 7.35 -10.36 1.06
CA LEU A 18 7.02 -11.35 2.08
C LEU A 18 7.53 -10.98 3.48
N ARG A 19 8.73 -10.37 3.58
CA ARG A 19 9.22 -9.85 4.87
C ARG A 19 8.32 -8.73 5.36
N LEU A 20 7.89 -7.83 4.47
CA LEU A 20 6.95 -6.78 4.79
C LEU A 20 5.66 -7.35 5.42
N VAL A 21 5.08 -8.39 4.83
CA VAL A 21 3.84 -9.00 5.37
C VAL A 21 4.03 -9.46 6.82
N ARG A 22 5.21 -9.98 7.20
CA ARG A 22 5.49 -10.37 8.59
C ARG A 22 5.43 -9.21 9.58
N TYR A 23 5.77 -7.99 9.14
CA TYR A 23 5.68 -6.78 9.96
C TYR A 23 4.26 -6.20 9.98
N VAL A 24 3.54 -6.27 8.86
CA VAL A 24 2.15 -5.78 8.73
C VAL A 24 1.17 -6.64 9.53
N ALA A 25 1.36 -7.97 9.48
CA ALA A 25 0.47 -8.95 10.07
C ALA A 25 1.33 -10.12 10.59
N PRO A 26 1.79 -10.07 11.86
CA PRO A 26 2.63 -11.11 12.42
C PRO A 26 1.90 -12.44 12.56
N GLY A 27 2.66 -13.53 12.49
CA GLY A 27 2.18 -14.90 12.67
C GLY A 27 1.32 -15.44 11.51
N GLU A 28 0.30 -16.22 11.88
CA GLU A 28 -0.60 -16.95 10.98
C GLU A 28 -2.03 -16.39 11.00
N SER A 29 -2.17 -15.08 11.26
CA SER A 29 -3.49 -14.45 11.20
C SER A 29 -4.12 -14.62 9.81
N LYS A 30 -5.47 -14.65 9.73
CA LYS A 30 -6.20 -14.70 8.45
C LYS A 30 -5.72 -13.60 7.48
N LYS A 31 -5.42 -12.42 8.01
CA LYS A 31 -4.84 -11.28 7.28
C LYS A 31 -3.44 -11.61 6.74
N ALA A 32 -2.55 -12.19 7.54
CA ALA A 32 -1.21 -12.57 7.11
C ALA A 32 -1.25 -13.61 5.99
N VAL A 33 -2.10 -14.63 6.13
CA VAL A 33 -2.29 -15.67 5.11
C VAL A 33 -2.79 -15.06 3.80
N ALA A 34 -3.82 -14.21 3.86
CA ALA A 34 -4.37 -13.52 2.69
C ALA A 34 -3.32 -12.65 2.00
N LEU A 35 -2.58 -11.83 2.76
CA LEU A 35 -1.54 -10.96 2.21
C LEU A 35 -0.41 -11.76 1.53
N ARG A 36 0.05 -12.87 2.13
CA ARG A 36 1.04 -13.74 1.50
C ARG A 36 0.51 -14.38 0.22
N SER A 37 -0.76 -14.78 0.20
CA SER A 37 -1.40 -15.32 -0.99
C SER A 37 -1.48 -14.28 -2.11
N ILE A 38 -1.85 -13.04 -1.80
CA ILE A 38 -1.90 -11.94 -2.79
C ILE A 38 -0.51 -11.72 -3.40
N VAL A 39 0.53 -11.60 -2.58
CA VAL A 39 1.91 -11.43 -3.06
C VAL A 39 2.31 -12.59 -3.96
N ARG A 40 2.05 -13.84 -3.56
CA ARG A 40 2.36 -15.01 -4.39
C ARG A 40 1.62 -14.99 -5.73
N ASN A 41 0.32 -14.70 -5.71
CA ASN A 41 -0.51 -14.70 -6.91
C ASN A 41 -0.06 -13.63 -7.90
N GLU A 42 0.28 -12.43 -7.44
CA GLU A 42 0.77 -11.36 -8.32
C GLU A 42 2.11 -11.72 -8.98
N PHE A 43 3.04 -12.30 -8.23
CA PHE A 43 4.32 -12.73 -8.81
C PHE A 43 4.16 -13.95 -9.73
N ALA A 44 3.23 -14.86 -9.43
CA ALA A 44 2.93 -16.00 -10.28
C ALA A 44 2.27 -15.56 -11.61
N LYS A 45 1.29 -14.66 -11.53
CA LYS A 45 0.57 -14.11 -12.69
C LYS A 45 1.50 -13.43 -13.69
N ASN A 46 2.54 -12.76 -13.21
CA ASN A 46 3.47 -12.00 -14.03
C ASN A 46 4.82 -12.72 -14.27
N ARG A 47 4.89 -14.04 -14.00
CA ARG A 47 6.14 -14.81 -14.06
C ARG A 47 6.77 -14.84 -15.45
N GLU A 48 5.94 -14.86 -16.48
CA GLU A 48 6.36 -15.03 -17.89
C GLU A 48 6.48 -13.71 -18.64
N VAL A 49 6.30 -12.57 -17.96
CA VAL A 49 6.46 -11.25 -18.58
C VAL A 49 7.94 -11.05 -18.95
N GLN A 50 8.19 -10.94 -20.26
CA GLN A 50 9.53 -10.68 -20.83
C GLN A 50 9.70 -9.25 -21.33
N GLU A 51 8.59 -8.54 -21.56
CA GLU A 51 8.59 -7.15 -21.99
C GLU A 51 9.21 -6.24 -20.92
N GLU A 52 10.34 -5.60 -21.24
CA GLU A 52 11.14 -4.82 -20.29
C GLU A 52 10.33 -3.67 -19.68
N GLN A 53 9.53 -2.95 -20.48
CA GLN A 53 8.71 -1.84 -20.00
C GLN A 53 7.66 -2.31 -18.97
N GLN A 54 7.00 -3.44 -19.24
CA GLN A 54 6.01 -4.01 -18.34
C GLN A 54 6.66 -4.51 -17.05
N LEU A 55 7.82 -5.16 -17.17
CA LEU A 55 8.59 -5.65 -16.03
C LEU A 55 9.05 -4.49 -15.13
N GLN A 56 9.51 -3.39 -15.71
CA GLN A 56 9.89 -2.18 -14.96
C GLN A 56 8.69 -1.54 -14.26
N ALA A 57 7.53 -1.47 -14.92
CA ALA A 57 6.31 -0.96 -14.29
C ALA A 57 5.88 -1.82 -13.10
N LEU A 58 5.91 -3.15 -13.24
CA LEU A 58 5.61 -4.09 -12.15
C LEU A 58 6.58 -3.96 -10.98
N ARG A 59 7.88 -3.84 -11.27
CA ARG A 59 8.92 -3.59 -10.25
C ARG A 59 8.69 -2.27 -9.52
N ALA A 60 8.41 -1.20 -10.26
CA ALA A 60 8.14 0.12 -9.71
C ALA A 60 6.91 0.11 -8.79
N ASN A 61 5.85 -0.61 -9.18
CA ASN A 61 4.65 -0.78 -8.35
C ASN A 61 4.96 -1.52 -7.03
N ALA A 62 5.74 -2.60 -7.08
CA ALA A 62 6.17 -3.31 -5.88
C ALA A 62 7.02 -2.44 -4.96
N ILE A 63 7.98 -1.69 -5.51
CA ILE A 63 8.82 -0.76 -4.76
C ILE A 63 7.96 0.33 -4.11
N ARG A 64 7.01 0.91 -4.85
CA ARG A 64 6.10 1.93 -4.32
C ARG A 64 5.29 1.40 -3.14
N ALA A 65 4.77 0.17 -3.23
CA ALA A 65 4.03 -0.46 -2.13
C ALA A 65 4.91 -0.64 -0.87
N LEU A 66 6.15 -1.09 -1.04
CA LEU A 66 7.12 -1.21 0.05
C LEU A 66 7.42 0.15 0.69
N SER A 67 7.68 1.17 -0.12
CA SER A 67 7.95 2.53 0.34
C SER A 67 6.76 3.15 1.07
N ASN A 68 5.54 2.95 0.56
CA ASN A 68 4.32 3.46 1.18
C ASN A 68 4.10 2.85 2.57
N TYR A 69 4.36 1.55 2.73
CA TYR A 69 4.30 0.95 4.05
C TYR A 69 5.36 1.51 4.99
N LEU A 70 6.61 1.60 4.54
CA LEU A 70 7.70 2.10 5.38
C LEU A 70 7.40 3.53 5.86
N LEU A 71 6.89 4.38 4.96
CA LEU A 71 6.45 5.72 5.29
C LEU A 71 5.32 5.71 6.32
N PHE A 72 4.29 4.89 6.13
CA PHE A 72 3.18 4.77 7.09
C PHE A 72 3.66 4.29 8.47
N GLN A 73 4.58 3.32 8.50
CA GLN A 73 5.14 2.81 9.74
C GLN A 73 5.93 3.91 10.47
N ASN A 74 6.84 4.60 9.77
CA ASN A 74 7.62 5.70 10.33
C ASN A 74 6.74 6.86 10.80
N ALA A 75 5.70 7.18 10.04
CA ALA A 75 4.70 8.19 10.39
C ALA A 75 3.88 7.80 11.63
N SER A 76 3.60 6.51 11.82
CA SER A 76 2.84 6.00 12.96
C SER A 76 3.62 6.04 14.27
N SER A 77 4.96 5.96 14.19
CA SER A 77 5.86 6.07 15.34
C SER A 77 6.16 7.50 15.79
N ASP A 78 5.92 8.51 14.94
CA ASP A 78 6.09 9.92 15.31
C ASP A 78 4.74 10.54 15.73
N PRO A 79 4.58 10.99 17.00
CA PRO A 79 3.33 11.59 17.48
C PRO A 79 2.85 12.79 16.65
N LYS A 80 3.76 13.63 16.14
CA LYS A 80 3.40 14.82 15.35
C LYS A 80 2.89 14.43 13.98
N VAL A 81 3.51 13.44 13.34
CA VAL A 81 3.08 12.95 12.03
C VAL A 81 1.77 12.19 12.15
N LYS A 82 1.59 11.37 13.20
CA LYS A 82 0.33 10.70 13.50
C LYS A 82 -0.82 11.70 13.66
N GLN A 83 -0.60 12.80 14.39
CA GLN A 83 -1.60 13.86 14.56
C GLN A 83 -1.89 14.59 13.25
N ALA A 84 -0.88 14.85 12.41
CA ALA A 84 -1.07 15.47 11.10
C ALA A 84 -1.89 14.57 10.14
N VAL A 85 -1.59 13.27 10.11
CA VAL A 85 -2.32 12.27 9.30
C VAL A 85 -3.77 12.14 9.77
N GLN A 86 -4.00 12.09 11.09
CA GLN A 86 -5.36 12.02 11.66
C GLN A 86 -6.15 13.29 11.33
N SER A 87 -5.56 14.47 11.55
CA SER A 87 -6.17 15.77 11.23
C SER A 87 -6.50 15.92 9.73
N PHE A 88 -5.70 15.30 8.85
CA PHE A 88 -5.98 15.28 7.42
C PHE A 88 -7.13 14.33 7.08
N HIS A 89 -7.13 13.14 7.67
CA HIS A 89 -8.20 12.15 7.52
C HIS A 89 -9.56 12.71 7.99
N ASP A 90 -9.60 13.31 9.18
CA ASP A 90 -10.83 13.82 9.78
C ASP A 90 -11.42 14.98 8.94
N ARG A 91 -10.56 15.86 8.39
CA ARG A 91 -10.99 16.93 7.48
C ARG A 91 -11.61 16.40 6.19
N HIS A 92 -11.01 15.36 5.60
CA HIS A 92 -11.51 14.76 4.36
C HIS A 92 -12.77 13.90 4.56
N VAL A 93 -12.91 13.22 5.70
CA VAL A 93 -14.12 12.46 6.01
C VAL A 93 -15.29 13.40 6.31
N SER A 94 -15.03 14.51 7.00
CA SER A 94 -16.06 15.51 7.33
C SER A 94 -16.57 16.20 6.06
N SER A 95 -15.68 16.61 5.16
CA SER A 95 -16.08 17.22 3.89
C SER A 95 -16.85 16.26 2.97
N ALA A 96 -16.47 14.98 2.95
CA ALA A 96 -17.21 13.96 2.19
C ALA A 96 -18.63 13.74 2.74
N ARG A 97 -18.80 13.75 4.07
CA ARG A 97 -20.12 13.60 4.74
C ARG A 97 -21.01 14.83 4.53
N GLU A 98 -20.47 16.04 4.62
CA GLU A 98 -21.20 17.28 4.33
C GLU A 98 -21.68 17.35 2.87
N THR A 99 -20.84 16.88 1.94
CA THR A 99 -21.21 16.84 0.51
C THR A 99 -22.35 15.85 0.23
N GLN A 100 -22.44 14.76 0.99
CA GLN A 100 -23.55 13.78 0.88
C GLN A 100 -24.84 14.32 1.49
N LYS A 101 -24.76 14.93 2.68
CA LYS A 101 -25.93 15.52 3.35
C LYS A 101 -26.57 16.65 2.53
N ASN A 102 -25.74 17.53 1.96
CA ASN A 102 -26.24 18.62 1.10
C ASN A 102 -26.87 18.13 -0.22
N LYS A 103 -26.58 16.92 -0.69
CA LYS A 103 -27.23 16.31 -1.86
C LYS A 103 -28.58 15.67 -1.51
N GLU A 104 -28.72 15.11 -0.31
CA GLU A 104 -29.99 14.56 0.18
C GLU A 104 -30.99 15.68 0.51
N ASP A 105 -30.51 16.78 1.10
CA ASP A 105 -31.34 17.94 1.45
C ASP A 105 -31.74 18.82 0.23
N ASN A 106 -31.03 18.74 -0.90
CA ASN A 106 -31.34 19.47 -2.16
C ASN A 106 -32.09 18.65 -3.21
N ASN A 107 -32.67 17.49 -2.87
CA ASN A 107 -33.52 16.75 -3.80
C ASN A 107 -35.01 16.90 -3.45
N PRO A 108 -35.71 17.95 -3.91
CA PRO A 108 -37.13 18.11 -3.67
C PRO A 108 -37.93 17.26 -4.68
N GLN A 109 -37.87 15.94 -4.59
CA GLN A 109 -38.84 15.07 -5.25
C GLN A 109 -39.12 13.81 -4.42
N ARG A 110 -40.15 13.90 -3.58
CA ARG A 110 -41.27 12.95 -3.55
C ARG A 110 -42.53 13.63 -3.04
#